data_AF-K0NU26-F1
#
_entry.id   AF-K0NU26-F1
#
_cell.length_a   1.000
_cell.length_b   1.000
_cell.length_c   1.000
_cell.angle_alpha   90.00
_cell.angle_beta   90.00
_cell.angle_gamma   90.00
#
_symmetry.space_group_name_H-M   'P 1'
#
loop_
_entity.id
_entity.type
_entity.pdbx_description
1 polymer ?
#
loop_
_entity_poly.entity_id
_entity_poly.type
_entity_poly.pdbx_seq_one_letter_code
_entity_poly.pdbx_strand_id
1 'polypeptide(L)'
;MSEGNELDYQLYLIKSVLADCIDKLGMPKNRAAFLLYYEISAEDAHEIDKLFAEISLKDEVISFADFQEKLNERLSLPLAEKVVKEMLQAYKEYVPVAIGKIKL
;
A
#
# COMPACT_ATOMS: atom_id res chain seq x y z
N MET A 1 13.22 18.77 24.89
CA MET A 1 12.98 18.08 23.61
C MET A 1 12.18 19.03 22.74
N SER A 2 12.52 19.20 21.46
CA SER A 2 11.70 20.01 20.55
C SER A 2 10.35 19.33 20.35
N GLU A 3 9.26 20.10 20.23
CA GLU A 3 7.89 19.58 20.05
C GLU A 3 7.78 18.58 18.89
N GLY A 4 8.57 18.77 17.81
CA GLY A 4 8.64 17.82 16.70
C GLY A 4 9.08 16.41 17.12
N ASN A 5 10.01 16.29 18.06
CA ASN A 5 10.51 15.01 18.54
C ASN A 5 9.49 14.25 19.42
N GLU A 6 8.60 14.99 20.09
CA GLU A 6 7.55 14.39 20.92
C GLU A 6 6.37 13.89 20.06
N LEU A 7 5.96 14.67 19.05
CA LEU A 7 4.93 14.26 18.11
C LEU A 7 5.34 13.01 17.33
N ASP A 8 6.59 12.97 16.82
CA ASP A 8 7.11 11.83 16.07
C ASP A 8 7.14 10.56 16.93
N TYR A 9 7.53 10.70 18.21
CA TYR A 9 7.52 9.60 19.16
C TYR A 9 6.10 9.10 19.46
N GLN A 10 5.13 10.01 19.66
CA GLN A 10 3.73 9.64 19.87
C GLN A 10 3.15 8.93 18.64
N LEU A 11 3.44 9.41 17.44
CA LEU A 11 3.02 8.77 16.18
C LEU A 11 3.62 7.37 16.04
N TYR A 12 4.90 7.20 16.36
CA TYR A 12 5.56 5.89 16.37
C TYR A 12 4.89 4.91 17.33
N LEU A 13 4.58 5.34 18.56
CA LEU A 13 3.87 4.51 19.53
C LEU A 13 2.48 4.11 19.03
N ILE A 14 1.71 5.05 18.48
CA ILE A 14 0.37 4.78 17.94
C ILE A 14 0.44 3.76 16.80
N LYS A 15 1.38 3.93 15.86
CA LYS A 15 1.58 2.98 14.75
C LYS A 15 1.91 1.58 15.26
N SER A 16 2.80 1.49 16.25
CA SER A 16 3.21 0.21 16.85
C SER A 16 2.03 -0.49 17.52
N VAL A 17 1.22 0.23 18.30
CA VAL A 17 0.02 -0.32 18.94
C VAL A 17 -1.01 -0.78 17.92
N LEU A 18 -1.21 0.00 16.84
CA LEU A 18 -2.13 -0.39 15.78
C LEU A 18 -1.66 -1.64 15.03
N ALA A 19 -0.37 -1.78 14.76
CA ALA A 19 0.20 -2.99 14.16
C ALA A 19 -0.01 -4.22 15.06
N ASP A 20 0.29 -4.09 16.36
CA ASP A 20 0.03 -5.14 17.36
C ASP A 20 -1.44 -5.56 17.41
N CYS A 21 -2.36 -4.60 17.29
CA CYS A 21 -3.80 -4.87 17.25
C CYS A 21 -4.20 -5.65 16.00
N ILE A 22 -3.67 -5.29 14.83
CA ILE A 22 -3.96 -5.99 13.58
C ILE A 22 -3.50 -7.44 13.66
N ASP A 23 -2.28 -7.68 14.19
CA ASP A 23 -1.74 -9.02 14.40
C ASP A 23 -2.57 -9.83 15.38
N LYS A 24 -2.89 -9.27 16.55
CA LYS A 24 -3.63 -9.98 17.62
C LYS A 24 -5.07 -10.28 17.25
N LEU A 25 -5.70 -9.41 16.48
CA LEU A 25 -7.08 -9.58 16.03
C LEU A 25 -7.18 -10.46 14.77
N GLY A 26 -6.05 -10.85 14.17
CA GLY A 26 -6.01 -11.60 12.91
C GLY A 26 -6.73 -10.84 11.80
N MET A 27 -6.69 -9.51 11.82
CA MET A 27 -7.41 -8.70 10.84
C MET A 27 -6.90 -9.02 9.43
N PRO A 28 -7.80 -9.15 8.45
CA PRO A 28 -7.37 -9.34 7.07
C PRO A 28 -6.49 -8.16 6.66
N LYS A 29 -5.40 -8.44 5.94
CA LYS A 29 -4.52 -7.42 5.37
C LYS A 29 -5.31 -6.61 4.35
N ASN A 30 -6.09 -5.63 4.79
CA ASN A 30 -6.77 -4.66 3.94
C ASN A 30 -5.83 -3.49 3.63
N ARG A 31 -6.24 -2.57 2.75
CA ARG A 31 -5.45 -1.39 2.37
C ARG A 31 -4.86 -0.65 3.59
N ALA A 32 -5.67 -0.39 4.62
CA ALA A 32 -5.20 0.37 5.80
C ALA A 32 -4.11 -0.37 6.57
N ALA A 33 -4.30 -1.68 6.79
CA ALA A 33 -3.29 -2.52 7.42
C ALA A 33 -2.00 -2.58 6.60
N PHE A 34 -2.11 -2.74 5.28
CA PHE A 34 -0.95 -2.74 4.37
C PHE A 34 -0.14 -1.45 4.47
N LEU A 35 -0.79 -0.29 4.36
CA LEU A 35 -0.11 1.01 4.43
C LEU A 35 0.58 1.21 5.77
N LEU A 36 -0.04 0.74 6.85
CA LEU A 36 0.55 0.83 8.20
C LEU A 36 1.78 -0.07 8.34
N TYR A 37 1.71 -1.35 7.97
CA TYR A 37 2.82 -2.30 8.13
C TYR A 37 4.06 -1.92 7.33
N TYR A 38 3.85 -1.39 6.13
CA TYR A 38 4.94 -1.01 5.24
C TYR A 38 5.31 0.46 5.35
N GLU A 39 4.78 1.17 6.35
CA GLU A 39 5.04 2.58 6.63
C GLU A 39 4.91 3.48 5.40
N ILE A 40 3.94 3.17 4.53
CA ILE A 40 3.73 3.87 3.27
C ILE A 40 3.31 5.31 3.58
N SER A 41 4.02 6.27 3.01
CA SER A 41 3.74 7.69 3.18
C SER A 41 2.37 8.06 2.58
N ALA A 42 1.81 9.20 3.01
CA ALA A 42 0.55 9.67 2.43
C ALA A 42 0.69 10.00 0.93
N GLU A 43 1.86 10.48 0.51
CA GLU A 43 2.18 10.78 -0.89
C GLU A 43 2.28 9.50 -1.72
N ASP A 44 3.03 8.50 -1.25
CA ASP A 44 3.13 7.19 -1.91
C ASP A 44 1.76 6.48 -1.96
N ALA A 45 0.98 6.55 -0.89
CA ALA A 45 -0.38 6.00 -0.85
C ALA A 45 -1.28 6.66 -1.91
N HIS A 46 -1.14 7.98 -2.13
CA HIS A 46 -1.87 8.69 -3.17
C HIS A 46 -1.46 8.24 -4.58
N GLU A 47 -0.16 8.06 -4.84
CA GLU A 47 0.32 7.59 -6.14
C GLU A 47 -0.09 6.13 -6.42
N ILE A 48 -0.14 5.27 -5.40
CA ILE A 48 -0.70 3.91 -5.50
C ILE A 48 -2.17 3.97 -5.92
N ASP A 49 -2.98 4.75 -5.21
CA ASP A 49 -4.42 4.87 -5.50
C ASP A 49 -4.66 5.42 -6.91
N LYS A 50 -3.87 6.41 -7.32
CA LYS A 50 -3.92 7.01 -8.66
C LYS A 50 -3.55 6.01 -9.75
N LEU A 51 -2.50 5.21 -9.56
CA LEU A 51 -2.13 4.15 -10.51
C LEU A 51 -3.26 3.13 -10.66
N PHE A 52 -3.90 2.70 -9.57
CA PHE A 52 -5.06 1.80 -9.65
C PHE A 52 -6.27 2.43 -10.34
N ALA A 53 -6.52 3.72 -10.13
CA ALA A 53 -7.56 4.45 -10.85
C ALA A 53 -7.28 4.49 -12.35
N GLU A 54 -6.04 4.78 -12.76
CA GLU A 54 -5.62 4.77 -14.17
C GLU A 54 -5.78 3.39 -14.82
N ILE A 55 -5.43 2.31 -14.12
CA ILE A 55 -5.62 0.93 -14.61
C ILE A 55 -7.11 0.60 -14.72
N SER A 56 -7.92 1.05 -13.75
CA SER A 56 -9.38 0.81 -13.77
C SER A 56 -10.04 1.41 -15.01
N LEU A 57 -9.54 2.53 -15.51
CA LEU A 57 -10.10 3.25 -16.67
C LEU A 57 -9.65 2.70 -18.04
N LYS A 58 -8.59 1.88 -18.10
CA LYS A 58 -8.08 1.30 -19.36
C LYS A 58 -8.77 -0.01 -19.69
N ASP A 59 -9.07 -0.28 -20.95
CA ASP A 59 -9.66 -1.57 -21.37
C ASP A 59 -8.64 -2.71 -21.46
N GLU A 60 -7.36 -2.41 -21.27
CA GLU A 60 -6.25 -3.36 -21.41
C GLU A 60 -5.91 -4.06 -20.09
N VAL A 61 -5.41 -5.30 -20.23
CA VAL A 61 -4.80 -6.07 -19.14
C VAL A 61 -3.30 -5.75 -19.12
N ILE A 62 -2.74 -5.59 -17.92
CA ILE A 62 -1.32 -5.32 -17.69
C ILE A 62 -0.65 -6.55 -17.06
N SER A 63 0.61 -6.84 -17.42
CA SER A 63 1.36 -7.89 -16.73
C SER A 63 1.77 -7.44 -15.33
N PHE A 64 1.98 -8.39 -14.42
CA PHE A 64 2.48 -8.09 -13.09
C PHE A 64 3.84 -7.35 -13.12
N ALA A 65 4.73 -7.73 -14.05
CA ALA A 65 6.03 -7.07 -14.21
C ALA A 65 5.89 -5.60 -14.62
N ASP A 66 5.07 -5.31 -15.64
CA ASP A 66 4.84 -3.93 -16.10
C ASP A 66 4.11 -3.09 -15.02
N PHE A 67 3.22 -3.72 -14.25
CA PHE A 67 2.56 -3.08 -13.11
C PHE A 67 3.58 -2.70 -12.04
N GLN A 68 4.46 -3.63 -11.65
CA GLN A 68 5.48 -3.39 -10.64
C GLN A 68 6.47 -2.32 -11.07
N GLU A 69 6.88 -2.32 -12.35
CA GLU A 69 7.75 -1.28 -12.91
C GLU A 69 7.08 0.10 -12.80
N LYS A 70 5.87 0.26 -13.34
CA LYS A 70 5.12 1.52 -13.30
C LYS A 70 4.81 2.00 -11.88
N LEU A 71 4.61 1.07 -10.95
CA LEU A 71 4.46 1.38 -9.53
C LEU A 71 5.76 1.97 -8.98
N ASN A 72 6.87 1.25 -9.11
CA ASN A 72 8.15 1.64 -8.53
C ASN A 72 8.74 2.92 -9.15
N GLU A 73 8.35 3.29 -10.38
CA GLU A 73 8.67 4.59 -10.99
C GLU A 73 8.00 5.79 -10.29
N ARG A 74 6.89 5.56 -9.57
CA ARG A 74 6.11 6.62 -8.90
C ARG A 74 6.41 6.76 -7.42
N LEU A 75 6.93 5.69 -6.81
CA LEU A 75 7.15 5.64 -5.36
C LEU A 75 8.49 6.27 -4.99
N SER A 76 8.54 6.86 -3.80
CA SER A 76 9.78 7.36 -3.18
C SER A 76 10.81 6.24 -2.98
N LEU A 77 10.35 5.03 -2.66
CA LEU A 77 11.17 3.83 -2.49
C LEU A 77 10.55 2.64 -3.24
N PRO A 78 11.33 1.91 -4.06
CA PRO A 78 10.83 0.73 -4.75
C PRO A 78 10.39 -0.37 -3.79
N LEU A 79 9.23 -0.96 -4.06
CA LEU A 79 8.73 -2.12 -3.33
C LEU A 79 9.28 -3.42 -3.93
N ALA A 80 9.71 -4.31 -3.05
CA ALA A 80 10.08 -5.67 -3.43
C ALA A 80 8.86 -6.44 -3.96
N GLU A 81 9.08 -7.37 -4.90
CA GLU A 81 8.03 -8.15 -5.54
C GLU A 81 7.03 -8.77 -4.56
N LYS A 82 7.54 -9.36 -3.47
CA LYS A 82 6.71 -9.98 -2.43
C LYS A 82 5.74 -8.95 -1.81
N VAL A 83 6.22 -7.75 -1.52
CA VAL A 83 5.42 -6.66 -0.93
C VAL A 83 4.34 -6.21 -1.93
N VAL A 84 4.67 -6.11 -3.21
CA VAL A 84 3.70 -5.77 -4.27
C VAL A 84 2.61 -6.84 -4.36
N LYS A 85 2.95 -8.12 -4.27
CA LYS A 85 1.95 -9.20 -4.23
C LYS A 85 1.03 -9.10 -3.00
N GLU A 86 1.58 -8.75 -1.84
CA GLU A 86 0.79 -8.50 -0.62
C GLU A 86 -0.12 -7.27 -0.78
N MET A 87 0.36 -6.20 -1.43
CA MET A 87 -0.44 -5.02 -1.77
C MET A 87 -1.65 -5.40 -2.64
N LEU A 88 -1.44 -6.20 -3.68
CA LEU A 88 -2.53 -6.62 -4.58
C LEU A 88 -3.62 -7.40 -3.85
N GLN A 89 -3.25 -8.24 -2.87
CA GLN A 89 -4.23 -8.90 -2.01
C GLN A 89 -4.97 -7.89 -1.12
N ALA A 90 -4.24 -6.93 -0.54
CA ALA A 90 -4.81 -5.95 0.37
C ALA A 90 -5.75 -4.95 -0.28
N TYR A 91 -5.53 -4.68 -1.57
CA TYR A 91 -6.33 -3.76 -2.37
C TYR A 91 -7.47 -4.45 -3.10
N LYS A 92 -7.59 -5.79 -3.03
CA LYS A 92 -8.57 -6.59 -3.78
C LYS A 92 -10.02 -6.15 -3.57
N GLU A 93 -10.39 -5.84 -2.33
CA GLU A 93 -11.74 -5.36 -2.00
C GLU A 93 -11.91 -3.85 -2.23
N TYR A 94 -10.81 -3.10 -2.20
CA TYR A 94 -10.81 -1.65 -2.35
C TYR A 94 -10.91 -1.20 -3.82
N VAL A 95 -10.19 -1.88 -4.72
CA VAL A 95 -10.12 -1.57 -6.16
C VAL A 95 -10.22 -2.84 -7.02
N PRO A 96 -11.32 -3.62 -6.92
CA PRO A 96 -11.43 -4.93 -7.54
C PRO A 96 -11.27 -4.90 -9.08
N VAL A 97 -11.74 -3.83 -9.74
CA VAL A 97 -11.63 -3.67 -11.19
C VAL A 97 -10.18 -3.55 -11.65
N ALA A 98 -9.37 -2.75 -10.95
CA ALA A 98 -7.95 -2.60 -11.27
C ALA A 98 -7.20 -3.92 -11.08
N ILE A 99 -7.44 -4.59 -9.94
CA ILE A 99 -6.80 -5.85 -9.59
C ILE A 99 -7.13 -6.95 -10.60
N GLY A 100 -8.38 -7.02 -11.08
CA GLY A 100 -8.79 -7.96 -12.12
C GLY A 100 -8.09 -7.77 -13.47
N LYS A 101 -7.48 -6.60 -13.72
CA LYS A 101 -6.73 -6.28 -14.93
C LYS A 101 -5.23 -6.54 -14.81
N ILE A 102 -4.73 -6.97 -13.65
CA ILE A 102 -3.33 -7.29 -13.43
C ILE A 102 -3.13 -8.80 -13.53
N LYS A 103 -2.38 -9.24 -14.54
CA LYS A 103 -2.09 -10.65 -14.76
C LYS A 103 -0.87 -11.08 -13.94
N LEU A 104 -1.13 -11.87 -12.90
CA LEU A 104 -0.14 -12.48 -12.01
C LEU A 104 0.70 -13.56 -12.70
#